data_AF-A0A101JYU2-F1
#
_entry.id   AF-A0A101JYU2-F1
#
_cell.length_a   1.000
_cell.length_b   1.000
_cell.length_c   1.000
_cell.angle_alpha   90.00
_cell.angle_beta   90.00
_cell.angle_gamma   90.00
#
_symmetry.space_group_name_H-M   'P 1'
#
loop_
_entity.id
_entity.type
_entity.pdbx_description
1 polymer ?
#
loop_
_entity_poly.entity_id
_entity_poly.type
_entity_poly.pdbx_seq_one_letter_code
_entity_poly.pdbx_strand_id
1 'polypeptide(L)'
;MLSAKTVAAVGVWAPAGAIGTALFLYGTPMLEARFAPVLTEQRVEFDGEDRTPGRMCWTWHWVKARYAQPVVVSWSITVDGTAVEFPAITERQRDGAVLRTPQASALGPGRNDLCVIIPRDLDRVPGLVIRGQINYRMPHGLWTIWQELPVVRVPPLPS
;
A
#
# COMPACT_ATOMS: atom_id res chain seq x y z
N MET A 1 -21.44 47.15 3.53
CA MET A 1 -22.34 46.15 4.16
C MET A 1 -22.85 45.23 3.07
N LEU A 2 -22.70 43.90 3.21
CA LEU A 2 -23.23 42.93 2.23
C LEU A 2 -24.76 42.82 2.40
N SER A 3 -25.49 42.63 1.30
CA SER A 3 -26.93 42.35 1.35
C SER A 3 -27.19 40.98 1.99
N ALA A 4 -28.33 40.84 2.69
CA ALA A 4 -28.75 39.56 3.28
C ALA A 4 -28.79 38.42 2.25
N LYS A 5 -29.15 38.72 1.00
CA LYS A 5 -29.12 37.75 -0.11
C LYS A 5 -27.69 37.30 -0.43
N THR A 6 -26.74 38.22 -0.38
CA THR A 6 -25.32 37.93 -0.62
C THR A 6 -24.73 37.12 0.52
N VAL A 7 -25.09 37.41 1.78
CA VAL A 7 -24.67 36.62 2.94
C VAL A 7 -25.21 35.20 2.87
N ALA A 8 -26.50 35.02 2.53
CA ALA A 8 -27.10 33.70 2.36
C ALA A 8 -26.44 32.91 1.21
N ALA A 9 -26.19 33.57 0.07
CA ALA A 9 -25.51 32.95 -1.06
C ALA A 9 -24.09 32.49 -0.68
N VAL A 10 -23.30 33.34 -0.02
CA VAL A 10 -21.96 32.97 0.46
C VAL A 10 -22.05 31.82 1.46
N GLY A 11 -23.01 31.87 2.39
CA GLY A 11 -23.23 30.83 3.40
C GLY A 11 -23.60 29.46 2.84
N VAL A 12 -24.11 29.38 1.61
CA VAL A 12 -24.41 28.10 0.94
C VAL A 12 -23.27 27.68 0.01
N TRP A 13 -22.83 28.59 -0.87
CA TRP A 13 -21.88 28.24 -1.93
C TRP A 13 -20.46 28.00 -1.41
N ALA A 14 -20.01 28.74 -0.39
CA ALA A 14 -18.69 28.52 0.19
C ALA A 14 -18.55 27.13 0.83
N PRO A 15 -19.46 26.69 1.73
CA PRO A 15 -19.37 25.33 2.27
C PRO A 15 -19.64 24.26 1.22
N ALA A 16 -20.56 24.48 0.26
CA ALA A 16 -20.75 23.53 -0.85
C ALA A 16 -19.47 23.36 -1.68
N GLY A 17 -18.77 24.46 -1.99
CA GLY A 17 -17.47 24.43 -2.67
C GLY A 17 -16.39 23.73 -1.85
N ALA A 18 -16.32 23.99 -0.54
CA ALA A 18 -15.37 23.34 0.36
C ALA A 18 -15.61 21.82 0.45
N ILE A 19 -16.86 21.40 0.63
CA ILE A 19 -17.25 19.98 0.69
C ILE A 19 -16.98 19.31 -0.67
N GLY A 20 -17.40 19.92 -1.77
CA GLY A 20 -17.17 19.39 -3.12
C GLY A 20 -15.68 19.21 -3.43
N THR A 21 -14.86 20.19 -3.04
CA THR A 21 -13.40 20.12 -3.19
C THR A 21 -12.80 19.01 -2.32
N ALA A 22 -13.23 18.89 -1.06
CA ALA A 22 -12.76 17.82 -0.17
C ALA A 22 -13.14 16.43 -0.70
N LEU A 23 -14.37 16.26 -1.19
CA LEU A 23 -14.81 15.01 -1.81
C LEU A 23 -13.99 14.68 -3.05
N PHE A 24 -13.72 15.66 -3.92
CA PHE A 24 -12.92 15.46 -5.12
C PHE A 24 -11.44 15.14 -4.83
N LEU A 25 -10.84 15.78 -3.83
CA LEU A 25 -9.43 15.60 -3.52
C LEU A 25 -9.13 14.37 -2.65
N TYR A 26 -10.06 13.97 -1.78
CA TYR A 26 -9.83 12.90 -0.80
C TYR A 26 -10.85 11.77 -0.88
N GLY A 27 -12.12 12.10 -1.08
CA GLY A 27 -13.21 11.12 -1.13
C GLY A 27 -13.15 10.23 -2.38
N THR A 28 -13.11 10.84 -3.57
CA THR A 28 -13.13 10.11 -4.83
C THR A 28 -11.89 9.23 -5.05
N PRO A 29 -10.65 9.63 -4.70
CA PRO A 29 -9.50 8.72 -4.78
C PRO A 29 -9.65 7.52 -3.84
N MET A 30 -10.15 7.72 -2.62
CA MET A 30 -10.37 6.63 -1.66
C MET A 30 -11.46 5.66 -2.14
N LEU A 31 -12.57 6.18 -2.65
CA LEU A 31 -13.64 5.36 -3.23
C LEU A 31 -13.15 4.59 -4.45
N GLU A 32 -12.37 5.21 -5.33
CA GLU A 32 -11.77 4.53 -6.47
C GLU A 32 -10.84 3.39 -6.02
N ALA A 33 -9.96 3.63 -5.04
CA ALA A 33 -9.10 2.59 -4.48
C ALA A 33 -9.89 1.40 -3.95
N ARG A 34 -11.05 1.66 -3.33
CA ARG A 34 -11.90 0.63 -2.73
C ARG A 34 -12.69 -0.18 -3.75
N PHE A 35 -13.31 0.48 -4.73
CA PHE A 35 -14.26 -0.13 -5.65
C PHE A 35 -13.69 -0.46 -7.02
N ALA A 36 -12.57 0.16 -7.40
CA ALA A 36 -11.86 -0.09 -8.64
C ALA A 36 -10.34 -0.21 -8.39
N PRO A 37 -9.90 -1.16 -7.55
CA PRO A 37 -8.48 -1.34 -7.25
C PRO A 37 -7.68 -1.71 -8.51
N VAL A 38 -6.38 -1.42 -8.50
CA VAL A 38 -5.48 -1.77 -9.61
C VAL A 38 -5.09 -3.24 -9.54
N LEU A 39 -4.84 -3.74 -8.33
CA LEU A 39 -4.58 -5.16 -8.08
C LEU A 39 -5.75 -5.83 -7.39
N THR A 40 -6.10 -7.03 -7.85
CA THR A 40 -7.12 -7.90 -7.26
C THR A 40 -6.50 -9.25 -6.93
N GLU A 41 -7.25 -10.09 -6.19
CA GLU A 41 -6.87 -11.48 -5.90
C GLU A 41 -5.46 -11.61 -5.32
N GLN A 42 -5.11 -10.67 -4.45
CA GLN A 42 -3.78 -10.61 -3.88
C GLN A 42 -3.63 -11.71 -2.82
N ARG A 43 -2.53 -12.47 -2.88
CA ARG A 43 -2.20 -13.49 -1.90
C ARG A 43 -0.69 -13.57 -1.68
N VAL A 44 -0.31 -14.02 -0.49
CA VAL A 44 1.08 -14.25 -0.12
C VAL A 44 1.27 -15.72 0.20
N GLU A 45 2.35 -16.29 -0.30
CA GLU A 45 2.78 -17.65 -0.04
C GLU A 45 4.19 -17.59 0.55
N PHE A 46 4.40 -18.33 1.62
CA PHE A 46 5.72 -18.54 2.22
C PHE A 46 5.68 -19.86 3.00
N ASP A 47 6.84 -20.46 3.20
CA ASP A 47 7.01 -21.66 4.00
C ASP A 47 7.83 -21.39 5.28
N GLY A 48 8.14 -22.46 6.02
CA GLY A 48 8.95 -22.35 7.23
C GLY A 48 10.43 -22.08 6.97
N GLU A 49 10.94 -22.40 5.77
CA GLU A 49 12.34 -22.20 5.38
C GLU A 49 12.60 -20.75 4.92
N ASP A 50 11.56 -20.07 4.45
CA ASP A 50 11.58 -18.65 4.09
C ASP A 50 11.89 -17.72 5.28
N ARG A 51 11.81 -18.23 6.52
CA ARG A 51 12.14 -17.53 7.75
C ARG A 51 13.47 -17.99 8.32
N THR A 52 14.46 -17.08 8.32
CA THR A 52 15.78 -17.30 8.93
C THR A 52 16.15 -16.13 9.85
N PRO A 53 17.08 -16.28 10.82
CA PRO A 53 17.47 -15.16 11.68
C PRO A 53 17.85 -13.90 10.88
N GLY A 54 17.16 -12.79 11.17
CA GLY A 54 17.34 -11.50 10.51
C GLY A 54 16.73 -11.37 9.11
N ARG A 55 15.95 -12.34 8.63
CA ARG A 55 15.37 -12.32 7.28
C ARG A 55 14.02 -13.03 7.19
N MET A 56 13.14 -12.51 6.35
CA MET A 56 11.89 -13.16 5.94
C MET A 56 11.71 -13.01 4.44
N CYS A 57 11.43 -14.10 3.73
CA CYS A 57 11.08 -14.12 2.33
C CYS A 57 9.62 -14.54 2.12
N TRP A 58 9.02 -14.15 1.02
CA TRP A 58 7.70 -14.60 0.61
C TRP A 58 7.50 -14.39 -0.89
N THR A 59 6.57 -15.15 -1.44
CA THR A 59 6.05 -14.94 -2.78
C THR A 59 4.76 -14.14 -2.70
N TRP A 60 4.71 -13.01 -3.40
CA TRP A 60 3.49 -12.23 -3.57
C TRP A 60 2.88 -12.54 -4.94
N HIS A 61 1.60 -12.87 -4.97
CA HIS A 61 0.80 -13.05 -6.18
C HIS A 61 -0.32 -12.03 -6.24
N TRP A 62 -0.65 -11.60 -7.45
CA TRP A 62 -1.74 -10.66 -7.70
C TRP A 62 -2.28 -10.80 -9.13
N VAL A 63 -3.46 -10.25 -9.37
CA VAL A 63 -3.99 -10.01 -10.71
C VAL A 63 -4.08 -8.50 -10.92
N LYS A 64 -3.43 -7.97 -11.96
CA LYS A 64 -3.55 -6.57 -12.34
C LYS A 64 -4.79 -6.39 -13.20
N ALA A 65 -5.83 -5.80 -12.62
CA ALA A 65 -7.13 -5.60 -13.26
C ALA A 65 -7.19 -4.31 -14.09
N ARG A 66 -6.35 -3.30 -13.77
CA ARG A 66 -6.38 -1.98 -14.43
C ARG A 66 -5.00 -1.51 -14.84
N TYR A 67 -4.96 -0.76 -15.94
CA TYR A 67 -3.76 -0.03 -16.32
C TYR A 67 -3.56 1.12 -15.35
N ALA A 68 -2.48 1.06 -14.60
CA ALA A 68 -1.96 2.16 -13.80
C ALA A 68 -0.46 1.95 -13.61
N GLN A 69 0.26 3.07 -13.47
CA GLN A 69 1.69 3.05 -13.21
C GLN A 69 1.90 3.18 -11.70
N PRO A 70 2.58 2.22 -11.06
CA PRO A 70 2.93 2.41 -9.66
C PRO A 70 3.96 3.54 -9.56
N VAL A 71 3.82 4.40 -8.54
CA VAL A 71 4.69 5.54 -8.28
C VAL A 71 5.60 5.23 -7.10
N VAL A 72 5.03 4.60 -6.07
CA VAL A 72 5.73 4.19 -4.86
C VAL A 72 5.24 2.81 -4.46
N VAL A 73 6.17 1.95 -4.06
CA VAL A 73 5.89 0.71 -3.33
C VAL A 73 6.68 0.79 -2.04
N SER A 74 6.02 0.55 -0.90
CA SER A 74 6.69 0.58 0.40
C SER A 74 6.18 -0.55 1.28
N TRP A 75 7.08 -1.09 2.08
CA TRP A 75 6.78 -2.08 3.10
C TRP A 75 7.27 -1.58 4.45
N SER A 76 6.57 -1.99 5.52
CA SER A 76 6.92 -1.69 6.90
C SER A 76 6.75 -2.94 7.77
N ILE A 77 7.61 -3.10 8.76
CA ILE A 77 7.47 -4.09 9.82
C ILE A 77 6.74 -3.41 10.98
N THR A 78 5.71 -4.08 11.50
CA THR A 78 4.88 -3.64 12.61
C THR A 78 4.79 -4.76 13.63
N VAL A 79 4.59 -4.43 14.90
CA VAL A 79 4.27 -5.42 15.94
C VAL A 79 2.77 -5.35 16.19
N ASP A 80 2.08 -6.50 16.09
CA ASP A 80 0.63 -6.57 16.28
C ASP A 80 0.23 -5.99 17.65
N GLY A 81 -0.80 -5.15 17.66
CA GLY A 81 -1.22 -4.41 18.87
C GLY A 81 -0.40 -3.16 19.22
N THR A 82 0.59 -2.77 18.40
CA THR A 82 1.36 -1.52 18.60
C THR A 82 1.20 -0.55 17.42
N ALA A 83 1.49 0.73 17.67
CA ALA A 83 1.60 1.76 16.62
C ALA A 83 3.04 1.93 16.10
N VAL A 84 3.94 1.00 16.43
CA VAL A 84 5.36 1.11 16.06
C VAL A 84 5.54 0.51 14.66
N GLU A 85 5.99 1.35 13.74
CA GLU A 85 6.29 0.95 12.37
C GLU A 85 7.77 1.18 12.06
N PHE A 86 8.42 0.14 11.53
CA PHE A 86 9.80 0.19 11.08
C PHE A 86 9.82 0.09 9.56
N PRO A 87 10.50 1.00 8.84
CA PRO A 87 10.59 0.91 7.39
C PRO A 87 11.29 -0.40 6.99
N ALA A 88 10.71 -1.12 6.04
CA ALA A 88 11.20 -2.42 5.61
C ALA A 88 11.65 -2.35 4.15
N ILE A 89 12.94 -2.62 3.92
CA ILE A 89 13.50 -2.66 2.57
C ILE A 89 13.23 -4.04 2.00
N THR A 90 12.37 -4.11 1.00
CA THR A 90 12.10 -5.35 0.27
C THR A 90 12.92 -5.43 -1.01
N GLU A 91 13.56 -6.57 -1.19
CA GLU A 91 14.41 -6.87 -2.34
C GLU A 91 13.83 -8.04 -3.12
N ARG A 92 13.94 -7.97 -4.46
CA ARG A 92 13.54 -9.06 -5.33
C ARG A 92 14.63 -10.13 -5.32
N GLN A 93 14.27 -11.35 -4.92
CA GLN A 93 15.26 -12.44 -4.80
C GLN A 93 15.94 -12.76 -6.14
N ARG A 94 15.19 -12.75 -7.25
CA ARG A 94 15.70 -13.11 -8.58
C ARG A 94 16.78 -12.17 -9.11
N ASP A 95 16.64 -10.87 -8.82
CA ASP A 95 17.45 -9.83 -9.46
C ASP A 95 18.35 -9.08 -8.47
N GLY A 96 18.23 -9.35 -7.16
CA GLY A 96 18.93 -8.62 -6.09
C GLY A 96 18.59 -7.12 -6.04
N ALA A 97 17.54 -6.70 -6.74
CA ALA A 97 17.15 -5.31 -6.86
C ALA A 97 16.19 -4.92 -5.73
N VAL A 98 16.50 -3.84 -5.03
CA VAL A 98 15.55 -3.21 -4.10
C VAL A 98 14.30 -2.81 -4.90
N LEU A 99 13.13 -3.08 -4.36
CA LEU A 99 11.84 -2.71 -4.96
C LEU A 99 11.59 -1.18 -4.84
N ARG A 100 12.53 -0.37 -5.31
CA ARG A 100 12.39 1.10 -5.44
C ARG A 100 11.75 1.48 -6.77
N THR A 101 11.95 0.66 -7.79
CA THR A 101 11.43 0.92 -9.14
C THR A 101 10.07 0.25 -9.27
N PRO A 102 8.98 1.02 -9.35
CA PRO A 102 7.66 0.44 -9.43
C PRO A 102 7.49 -0.24 -10.81
N GLN A 103 7.29 -1.55 -10.84
CA GLN A 103 7.14 -2.28 -12.10
C GLN A 103 5.80 -1.95 -12.78
N ALA A 104 5.86 -1.51 -14.04
CA ALA A 104 4.69 -1.50 -14.91
C ALA A 104 4.43 -2.92 -15.43
N SER A 105 3.87 -3.80 -14.59
CA SER A 105 3.43 -5.11 -15.08
C SER A 105 2.30 -4.94 -16.11
N ALA A 106 2.23 -5.86 -17.06
CA ALA A 106 1.07 -5.99 -17.93
C ALA A 106 -0.19 -6.32 -17.12
N LEU A 107 -1.36 -6.20 -17.76
CA LEU A 107 -2.60 -6.70 -17.16
C LEU A 107 -2.56 -8.21 -16.99
N GLY A 108 -3.32 -8.71 -16.03
CA GLY A 108 -3.42 -10.13 -15.72
C GLY A 108 -2.52 -10.56 -14.56
N PRO A 109 -2.26 -11.87 -14.42
CA PRO A 109 -1.56 -12.42 -13.26
C PRO A 109 -0.10 -11.97 -13.20
N GLY A 110 0.37 -11.67 -12.00
CA GLY A 110 1.75 -11.33 -11.69
C GLY A 110 2.23 -12.01 -10.42
N ARG A 111 3.56 -12.12 -10.30
CA ARG A 111 4.26 -12.72 -9.16
C ARG A 111 5.59 -12.02 -8.91
N ASN A 112 5.93 -11.81 -7.64
CA ASN A 112 7.25 -11.37 -7.19
C ASN A 112 7.69 -12.16 -5.96
N ASP A 113 8.92 -12.64 -6.00
CA ASP A 113 9.59 -13.25 -4.85
C ASP A 113 10.36 -12.14 -4.13
N LEU A 114 9.96 -11.87 -2.88
CA LEU A 114 10.40 -10.74 -2.07
C LEU A 114 11.08 -11.23 -0.82
N CYS A 115 12.10 -10.50 -0.36
CA CYS A 115 12.74 -10.72 0.92
C CYS A 115 12.93 -9.39 1.65
N VAL A 116 12.84 -9.44 2.97
CA VAL A 116 13.07 -8.30 3.85
C VAL A 116 14.10 -8.65 4.91
N ILE A 117 14.89 -7.66 5.29
CA ILE A 117 15.80 -7.76 6.43
C ILE A 117 15.02 -7.39 7.70
N ILE A 118 15.01 -8.29 8.68
CA ILE A 118 14.43 -8.06 10.00
C ILE A 118 15.55 -7.59 10.95
N PRO A 119 15.44 -6.41 11.57
CA PRO A 119 16.39 -5.97 12.58
C PRO A 119 16.53 -6.99 13.71
N ARG A 120 17.76 -7.20 14.20
CA ARG A 120 18.06 -8.21 15.25
C ARG A 120 17.22 -8.03 16.51
N ASP A 121 16.92 -6.79 16.87
CA ASP A 121 16.12 -6.45 18.06
C ASP A 121 14.64 -6.85 17.90
N LEU A 122 14.15 -6.96 16.67
CA LEU A 122 12.79 -7.39 16.36
C LEU A 122 12.70 -8.89 16.08
N ASP A 123 13.81 -9.55 15.75
CA ASP A 123 13.85 -10.92 15.24
C ASP A 123 13.20 -11.96 16.18
N ARG A 124 13.14 -11.67 17.48
CA ARG A 124 12.53 -12.51 18.52
C ARG A 124 11.22 -11.94 19.09
N VAL A 125 10.76 -10.80 18.59
CA VAL A 125 9.50 -10.20 19.04
C VAL A 125 8.33 -11.00 18.47
N PRO A 126 7.41 -11.51 19.30
CA PRO A 126 6.23 -12.22 18.80
C PRO A 126 5.26 -11.24 18.11
N GLY A 127 4.49 -11.74 17.15
CA GLY A 127 3.47 -10.93 16.49
C GLY A 127 4.01 -9.92 15.48
N LEU A 128 5.19 -10.16 14.90
CA LEU A 128 5.69 -9.37 13.78
C LEU A 128 4.80 -9.51 12.55
N VAL A 129 4.49 -8.37 11.94
CA VAL A 129 3.65 -8.26 10.76
C VAL A 129 4.29 -7.31 9.77
N ILE A 130 4.47 -7.75 8.53
CA ILE A 130 4.95 -6.92 7.44
C ILE A 130 3.72 -6.42 6.67
N ARG A 131 3.57 -5.10 6.57
CA ARG A 131 2.52 -4.41 5.82
C ARG A 131 3.11 -3.74 4.61
N GLY A 132 2.34 -3.68 3.53
CA GLY A 132 2.79 -3.06 2.29
C GLY A 132 1.70 -2.19 1.70
N GLN A 133 2.11 -1.16 0.98
CA GLN A 133 1.20 -0.26 0.28
C GLN A 133 1.82 0.16 -1.05
N ILE A 134 0.96 0.40 -2.03
CA ILE A 134 1.35 0.90 -3.36
C ILE A 134 0.53 2.14 -3.69
N ASN A 135 1.24 3.19 -4.11
CA ASN A 135 0.62 4.35 -4.73
C ASN A 135 0.63 4.18 -6.25
N TYR A 136 -0.53 4.34 -6.88
CA TYR A 136 -0.68 4.27 -8.34
C TYR A 136 -1.06 5.61 -8.91
N ARG A 137 -0.38 6.01 -9.99
CA ARG A 137 -0.83 7.08 -10.88
C ARG A 137 -1.85 6.51 -11.85
N MET A 138 -3.06 7.05 -11.79
CA MET A 138 -4.16 6.61 -12.63
C MET A 138 -4.08 7.22 -14.03
N PRO A 139 -4.57 6.51 -15.08
CA PRO A 139 -4.52 6.99 -16.46
C PRO A 139 -5.25 8.31 -16.70
N HIS A 140 -6.30 8.61 -15.94
CA HIS A 140 -7.04 9.87 -16.05
C HIS A 140 -6.24 11.08 -15.53
N GLY A 141 -5.13 10.87 -14.80
CA GLY A 141 -4.19 11.93 -14.41
C GLY A 141 -4.66 12.88 -13.30
N LEU A 142 -5.88 12.74 -12.80
CA LEU A 142 -6.46 13.65 -11.80
C LEU A 142 -5.90 13.43 -10.38
N TRP A 143 -5.63 12.18 -10.02
CA TRP A 143 -5.11 11.82 -8.70
C TRP A 143 -4.37 10.50 -8.74
N THR A 144 -3.73 10.17 -7.62
CA THR A 144 -3.20 8.84 -7.34
C THR A 144 -4.10 8.11 -6.36
N ILE A 145 -4.08 6.78 -6.40
CA ILE A 145 -4.74 5.95 -5.39
C ILE A 145 -3.71 5.19 -4.56
N TRP A 146 -3.98 5.03 -3.27
CA TRP A 146 -3.23 4.14 -2.39
C TRP A 146 -3.97 2.82 -2.26
N GLN A 147 -3.23 1.73 -2.40
CA GLN A 147 -3.76 0.39 -2.25
C GLN A 147 -2.91 -0.42 -1.29
N GLU A 148 -3.56 -1.02 -0.30
CA GLU A 148 -2.94 -1.95 0.64
C GLU A 148 -2.56 -3.26 -0.06
N LEU A 149 -1.37 -3.75 0.29
CA LEU A 149 -0.87 -5.07 -0.08
C LEU A 149 -1.25 -6.10 0.98
N PRO A 150 -1.21 -7.40 0.66
CA PRO A 150 -1.50 -8.44 1.64
C PRO A 150 -0.54 -8.36 2.83
N VAL A 151 -1.12 -8.55 4.00
CA VAL A 151 -0.37 -8.61 5.25
C VAL A 151 0.40 -9.92 5.33
N VAL A 152 1.71 -9.84 5.57
CA VAL A 152 2.56 -11.02 5.81
C VAL A 152 2.78 -11.15 7.31
N ARG A 153 2.23 -12.22 7.90
CA ARG A 153 2.47 -12.54 9.31
C ARG A 153 3.79 -13.30 9.42
N VAL A 154 4.76 -12.73 10.13
CA VAL A 154 6.08 -13.33 10.25
C VAL A 154 6.00 -14.48 11.26
N PRO A 155 6.34 -15.72 10.86
CA PRO A 155 6.35 -16.84 11.78
C PRO A 155 7.50 -16.70 12.81
N PRO A 156 7.36 -17.32 13.99
CA PRO A 156 8.47 -17.39 14.95
C PRO A 156 9.66 -18.12 14.35
N LEU A 157 10.86 -17.83 14.85
CA LEU A 157 12.06 -18.57 14.45
C LEU A 157 11.94 -20.04 14.90
N PRO A 158 12.36 -21.01 14.07
CA PRO A 158 12.49 -22.39 14.49
C PRO A 158 13.46 -22.46 15.67
N SER A 159 13.05 -23.20 16.71
CA SER A 159 13.81 -23.44 17.94
C SER A 159 15.02 -24.34 17.72
#